data_AF-A0A0T5ZA17-F1
#
_entry.id   AF-A0A0T5ZA17-F1
#
_cell.length_a   1.000
_cell.length_b   1.000
_cell.length_c   1.000
_cell.angle_alpha   90.00
_cell.angle_beta   90.00
_cell.angle_gamma   90.00
#
_symmetry.space_group_name_H-M   'P 1'
#
loop_
_entity.id
_entity.type
_entity.pdbx_description
1 polymer ?
#
loop_
_entity_poly.entity_id
_entity_poly.type
_entity_poly.pdbx_seq_one_letter_code
_entity_poly.pdbx_strand_id
1 'polypeptide(L)' 'MEDTSVLSEQTVAWLRVSLAPGVGPRTFLKLLEQFDSPAAILHADTPTLRQCGLGEAAISALNQADS' A
#
# COMPACT_ATOMS: atom_id res chain seq x y z
N MET A 1 26.78 12.51 7.32
CA MET A 1 26.09 12.35 6.03
C MET A 1 24.74 11.77 6.41
N GLU A 2 23.84 12.63 6.86
CA GLU A 2 22.48 12.23 7.23
C GLU A 2 21.74 11.83 5.96
N ASP A 3 21.12 10.65 5.97
CA ASP A 3 20.26 10.18 4.89
C ASP A 3 19.14 11.19 4.65
N THR A 4 19.27 11.97 3.59
CA THR A 4 18.31 13.01 3.16
C THR A 4 17.05 12.37 2.55
N SER A 5 16.38 11.47 3.27
CA SER A 5 15.03 11.09 2.90
C SER A 5 14.08 12.18 3.39
N VAL A 6 13.55 12.96 2.46
CA VAL A 6 12.55 14.01 2.73
C VAL A 6 11.24 13.45 3.30
N LEU A 7 11.01 12.14 3.17
CA LEU A 7 9.80 11.46 3.62
C LEU A 7 10.14 10.29 4.55
N SER A 8 9.33 10.12 5.59
CA SER A 8 9.41 8.93 6.45
C SER A 8 8.88 7.69 5.72
N GLU A 9 9.37 6.50 6.07
CA GLU A 9 8.87 5.22 5.55
C GLU A 9 7.34 5.09 5.72
N GLN A 10 6.82 5.59 6.83
CA GLN A 10 5.39 5.62 7.08
C GLN A 10 4.67 6.44 6.00
N THR A 11 5.17 7.63 5.67
CA THR A 11 4.59 8.52 4.65
C THR A 11 4.67 7.88 3.26
N VAL A 12 5.79 7.25 2.94
CA VAL A 12 5.95 6.48 1.70
C VAL A 12 4.91 5.37 1.61
N ALA A 13 4.68 4.62 2.69
CA ALA A 13 3.66 3.57 2.71
C ALA A 13 2.24 4.12 2.48
N TRP A 14 1.89 5.25 3.11
CA TRP A 14 0.61 5.94 2.87
C TRP A 14 0.45 6.33 1.39
N LEU A 15 1.50 6.89 0.77
CA LEU A 15 1.47 7.28 -0.63
C LEU A 15 1.35 6.07 -1.56
N ARG A 16 2.17 5.04 -1.37
CA ARG A 16 2.15 3.84 -2.24
C ARG A 16 0.79 3.16 -2.23
N VAL A 17 0.16 3.01 -1.07
CA VAL A 17 -1.16 2.38 -0.98
C VAL A 17 -2.26 3.29 -1.56
N SER A 18 -2.24 4.60 -1.26
CA SER A 18 -3.28 5.53 -1.74
C SER A 18 -3.18 5.87 -3.24
N LEU A 19 -2.00 5.71 -3.85
CA LEU A 19 -1.77 5.94 -5.27
C LEU A 19 -1.84 4.67 -6.12
N ALA A 20 -2.07 3.51 -5.50
CA ALA A 20 -2.19 2.25 -6.23
C ALA A 20 -3.42 2.28 -7.17
N PRO A 21 -3.30 1.82 -8.43
CA PRO A 21 -4.41 1.84 -9.38
C PRO A 21 -5.63 1.09 -8.84
N GLY A 22 -6.80 1.74 -8.86
CA GLY A 22 -8.04 1.14 -8.34
C GLY A 22 -8.21 1.22 -6.81
N VAL A 23 -7.23 1.77 -6.08
CA VAL A 23 -7.36 2.06 -4.65
C VAL A 23 -7.86 3.49 -4.46
N GLY A 24 -9.19 3.65 -4.52
CA GLY A 24 -9.84 4.89 -4.13
C GLY A 24 -9.97 5.04 -2.60
N PRO A 25 -10.41 6.21 -2.10
CA PRO A 25 -10.52 6.49 -0.66
C PRO A 25 -11.32 5.43 0.14
N ARG A 26 -12.42 4.92 -0.45
CA ARG A 26 -13.24 3.89 0.18
C ARG A 26 -12.51 2.55 0.30
N THR A 27 -11.78 2.14 -0.74
CA THR A 27 -10.99 0.91 -0.73
C THR A 27 -9.84 1.05 0.26
N PHE A 28 -9.18 2.21 0.24
CA PHE A 28 -8.08 2.53 1.15
C PHE A 28 -8.51 2.42 2.63
N LEU A 29 -9.63 3.03 3.02
CA LEU A 29 -10.13 2.93 4.39
C LEU A 29 -10.47 1.49 4.80
N LYS A 30 -11.09 0.70 3.91
CA LYS A 30 -11.36 -0.73 4.18
C LYS A 30 -10.10 -1.53 4.41
N LEU A 31 -9.03 -1.25 3.67
CA LEU A 31 -7.75 -1.92 3.87
C LEU A 31 -7.15 -1.52 5.23
N LEU A 32 -7.26 -0.25 5.63
CA LEU A 32 -6.80 0.17 6.95
C LEU A 32 -7.58 -0.50 8.09
N GLU A 33 -8.89 -0.68 7.93
CA GLU A 33 -9.71 -1.43 8.89
C GLU A 33 -9.30 -2.90 9.01
N GLN A 34 -8.69 -3.48 7.97
CA GLN A 34 -8.27 -4.90 7.92
C GLN A 34 -6.82 -5.12 8.39
N PHE A 35 -5.92 -4.18 8.11
CA PHE A 35 -4.47 -4.34 8.28
C PHE A 35 -3.84 -3.38 9.30
N ASP A 36 -4.63 -2.50 9.94
CA ASP A 36 -4.21 -1.49 10.92
C ASP A 36 -3.26 -0.38 10.41
N SER A 37 -2.47 -0.62 9.35
CA SER A 37 -1.53 0.36 8.80
C SER A 37 -1.22 0.15 7.31
N PRO A 38 -0.81 1.20 6.57
CA PRO A 38 -0.35 1.06 5.19
C PRO A 38 0.87 0.17 5.03
N ALA A 39 1.77 0.16 6.01
CA ALA A 39 2.94 -0.71 5.98
C ALA A 39 2.52 -2.19 6.02
N ALA A 40 1.55 -2.55 6.85
CA ALA A 40 1.01 -3.91 6.91
C ALA A 40 0.31 -4.31 5.59
N ILE A 41 -0.38 -3.38 4.92
CA ILE A 41 -0.96 -3.63 3.59
C ILE A 41 0.14 -3.96 2.57
N LEU A 42 1.27 -3.23 2.59
CA LEU A 42 2.40 -3.49 1.68
C LEU A 42 3.13 -4.80 1.95
N HIS A 43 3.03 -5.36 3.16
CA HIS A 43 3.60 -6.65 3.53
C HIS A 43 2.61 -7.82 3.41
N ALA A 44 1.34 -7.53 3.10
CA ALA A 44 0.32 -8.55 2.92
C ALA A 44 0.61 -9.40 1.67
N ASP A 45 0.24 -10.68 1.73
CA ASP A 45 0.40 -11.56 0.58
C ASP A 45 -0.65 -11.29 -0.51
N THR A 46 -0.32 -11.69 -1.74
CA THR A 46 -1.21 -11.52 -2.91
C THR A 46 -2.62 -12.13 -2.70
N PRO A 47 -2.76 -13.35 -2.14
CA PRO A 47 -4.07 -13.93 -1.85
C PRO A 47 -4.93 -13.08 -0.92
N THR A 48 -4.37 -12.53 0.17
CA THR A 48 -5.13 -11.69 1.10
C THR A 48 -5.55 -10.40 0.44
N LEU A 49 -4.65 -9.76 -0.32
CA LEU A 49 -4.98 -8.54 -1.08
C LEU A 49 -6.14 -8.75 -2.07
N ARG A 50 -6.20 -9.92 -2.73
CA ARG A 50 -7.34 -10.28 -3.60
C ARG A 50 -8.64 -10.44 -2.84
N GLN A 51 -8.61 -11.04 -1.65
CA GLN A 51 -9.81 -11.18 -0.81
C GLN A 51 -10.36 -9.83 -0.35
N CYS A 52 -9.51 -8.82 -0.22
CA CYS A 52 -9.91 -7.43 0.01
C CYS A 52 -10.52 -6.73 -1.23
N GLY A 53 -10.62 -7.43 -2.37
CA GLY A 53 -11.20 -6.91 -3.61
C GLY A 53 -10.23 -6.12 -4.47
N LEU A 54 -8.91 -6.26 -4.25
CA LEU A 54 -7.91 -5.62 -5.11
C LEU A 54 -7.72 -6.41 -6.40
N GLY A 55 -7.71 -5.69 -7.52
CA GLY A 55 -7.40 -6.24 -8.83
C GLY A 55 -5.89 -6.36 -9.07
N GLU A 56 -5.51 -7.05 -10.14
CA GLU A 56 -4.10 -7.29 -10.52
C GLU A 56 -3.25 -6.02 -10.55
N ALA A 57 -3.77 -4.94 -11.13
CA ALA A 57 -3.04 -3.69 -11.28
C ALA A 57 -2.69 -3.07 -9.93
N ALA A 58 -3.61 -3.11 -8.96
CA ALA A 58 -3.36 -2.66 -7.60
C ALA A 58 -2.28 -3.52 -6.94
N ILE A 59 -2.45 -4.85 -6.98
CA ILE A 59 -1.54 -5.81 -6.33
C ILE A 59 -0.13 -5.69 -6.92
N SER A 60 0.00 -5.58 -8.24
CA SER A 60 1.28 -5.38 -8.90
C SER A 60 1.96 -4.08 -8.44
N ALA A 61 1.22 -2.98 -8.36
CA ALA A 61 1.76 -1.71 -7.88
C ALA A 61 2.20 -1.76 -6.41
N LEU A 62 1.45 -2.44 -5.54
CA LEU A 62 1.80 -2.60 -4.12
C LEU A 62 3.05 -3.47 -3.93
N ASN A 63 3.26 -4.48 -4.79
CA ASN A 63 4.40 -5.40 -4.72
C ASN A 63 5.68 -4.84 -5.35
N GLN A 64 5.60 -3.85 -6.25
CA GLN A 64 6.80 -3.22 -6.80
C GLN A 64 7.46 -2.37 -5.72
N ALA A 65 8.66 -2.76 -5.28
CA ALA A 65 9.53 -1.88 -4.51
C ALA A 65 10.01 -0.74 -5.43
N ASP A 66 10.03 0.49 -4.93
CA ASP A 66 10.68 1.61 -5.61
C ASP A 66 12.15 1.18 -5.86
N SER A 67 12.50 0.95 -7.12
CA SER A 67 13.86 0.56 -7.55
C SER A 67 14.73 1.79 -7.76
#